data_AF-D1YKQ2-F1
#
_entry.id   AF-D1YKQ2-F1
#
_cell.length_a   1.000
_cell.length_b   1.000
_cell.length_c   1.000
_cell.angle_alpha   90.00
_cell.angle_beta   90.00
_cell.angle_gamma   90.00
#
_symmetry.space_group_name_H-M   'P 1'
#
loop_
_entity.id
_entity.type
_entity.pdbx_description
1 polymer ?
#
loop_
_entity_poly.entity_id
_entity_poly.type
_entity_poly.pdbx_seq_one_letter_code
_entity_poly.pdbx_strand_id
1 'polypeptide(L)'
;MVLLALIVSGFSIHLLTDVSLPLAFIIGSISTPTDATASEAVTNGLRMPRRVMSALRAESLFNDASGIILLNMSLLWFANGYINYGQTIQDFCISSIGGAVLGFAVAWVIIIFRQTLVRSRFNSLNAQNLIYILTPLALYALAEHLQVSGIIAVVVAGLLHNAESQQSLLLNSRQVH
;
A
#
# COMPACT_ATOMS: atom_id res chain seq x y z
N MET A 1 4.52 16.52 6.44
CA MET A 1 3.51 16.67 7.50
C MET A 1 3.43 15.43 8.39
N VAL A 2 3.47 14.21 7.83
CA VAL A 2 3.40 12.94 8.60
C VAL A 2 4.38 12.87 9.76
N LEU A 3 5.68 13.12 9.52
CA LEU A 3 6.70 13.09 10.57
C LEU A 3 6.39 14.03 11.74
N LEU A 4 5.95 15.25 11.44
CA LEU A 4 5.65 16.25 12.47
C LEU A 4 4.39 15.86 13.25
N ALA A 5 3.34 15.41 12.55
CA ALA A 5 2.13 14.91 13.19
C ALA A 5 2.43 13.70 14.08
N LEU A 6 3.25 12.76 13.63
CA LEU A 6 3.70 11.60 14.41
C LEU A 6 4.43 12.02 15.69
N ILE A 7 5.41 12.93 15.58
CA ILE A 7 6.19 13.40 16.73
C ILE A 7 5.24 14.06 17.74
N VAL A 8 4.39 14.98 17.28
CA VAL A 8 3.44 15.69 18.14
C VAL A 8 2.46 14.73 18.79
N SER A 9 1.83 13.85 18.02
CA SER A 9 0.86 12.88 18.55
C SER A 9 1.52 11.87 19.48
N GLY A 10 2.68 11.33 19.09
CA GLY A 10 3.40 10.32 19.85
C GLY A 10 3.85 10.84 21.21
N PHE A 11 4.46 12.04 21.26
CA PHE A 11 4.81 12.66 22.54
C PHE A 11 3.58 13.06 23.35
N SER A 12 2.52 13.56 22.72
CA SER A 12 1.28 13.92 23.42
C SER A 12 0.62 12.70 24.07
N ILE A 13 0.53 11.58 23.35
CA ILE A 13 -0.03 10.32 23.86
C ILE A 13 0.84 9.80 25.01
N HIS A 14 2.15 9.77 24.83
CA HIS A 14 3.08 9.34 25.88
C HIS A 14 2.88 10.15 27.16
N LEU A 15 2.82 11.47 27.04
CA LEU A 15 2.69 12.38 28.19
C LEU A 15 1.33 12.29 28.89
N LEU A 16 0.25 12.04 28.13
CA LEU A 16 -1.12 12.00 28.67
C LEU A 16 -1.50 10.64 29.27
N THR A 17 -0.86 9.55 28.82
CA THR A 17 -1.30 8.18 29.15
C THR A 17 -0.20 7.30 29.76
N ASP A 18 1.02 7.82 29.93
CA ASP A 18 2.19 7.10 30.49
C ASP A 18 2.54 5.76 29.81
N VAL A 19 2.02 5.51 28.59
CA VAL A 19 2.40 4.34 27.77
C VAL A 19 3.81 4.49 27.24
N SER A 20 4.49 3.38 26.92
CA SER A 20 5.85 3.44 26.38
C SER A 20 5.94 4.27 25.08
N LEU A 21 7.04 4.99 24.89
CA LEU A 21 7.25 5.84 23.71
C LEU A 21 7.05 5.08 22.38
N PRO A 22 7.57 3.84 22.19
CA PRO A 22 7.33 3.10 20.96
C PRO A 22 5.85 2.81 20.72
N LEU A 23 5.08 2.51 21.77
CA LEU A 23 3.63 2.28 21.67
C LEU A 23 2.89 3.55 21.27
N ALA A 24 3.27 4.69 21.86
CA ALA A 24 2.69 5.99 21.51
C ALA A 24 2.96 6.37 20.04
N PHE A 25 4.16 6.04 19.53
CA PHE A 25 4.53 6.24 18.13
C PHE A 25 3.81 5.28 17.18
N ILE A 26 3.51 4.04 17.60
CA ILE A 26 2.64 3.13 16.84
C ILE A 26 1.26 3.75 16.68
N ILE A 27 0.65 4.22 17.76
CA ILE A 27 -0.69 4.84 17.74
C ILE A 27 -0.69 6.10 16.87
N GLY A 28 0.33 6.95 17.02
CA GLY A 28 0.51 8.13 16.17
C GLY A 28 0.63 7.77 14.69
N SER A 29 1.45 6.76 14.36
CA SER A 29 1.68 6.34 12.98
C SER A 29 0.42 5.80 12.30
N ILE A 30 -0.46 5.12 13.04
CA ILE A 30 -1.76 4.65 12.53
C ILE A 30 -2.72 5.83 12.27
N SER A 31 -2.64 6.89 13.10
CA SER A 31 -3.53 8.05 13.00
C SER A 31 -3.07 9.10 11.98
N THR A 32 -1.83 9.02 11.49
CA THR A 32 -1.25 10.09 10.66
C THR A 32 -1.64 10.05 9.17
N PRO A 33 -1.82 8.89 8.52
CA PRO A 33 -2.29 8.83 7.14
C PRO A 33 -3.62 9.58 6.99
N THR A 34 -3.59 10.67 6.23
CA THR A 34 -4.76 11.49 5.94
C THR A 34 -5.30 11.13 4.57
N ASP A 35 -6.48 10.54 4.53
CA ASP A 35 -7.10 10.06 3.30
C ASP A 35 -7.63 11.26 2.46
N ALA A 36 -7.08 11.45 1.25
CA ALA A 36 -7.56 12.47 0.32
C ALA A 36 -9.03 12.22 -0.09
N THR A 37 -9.49 10.97 -0.05
CA THR A 37 -10.88 10.63 -0.39
C THR A 37 -11.88 11.22 0.61
N ALA A 38 -11.50 11.31 1.89
CA ALA A 38 -12.31 11.98 2.90
C ALA A 38 -12.43 13.49 2.64
N SER A 39 -11.37 14.13 2.16
CA SER A 39 -11.40 15.55 1.77
C SER A 39 -12.23 15.79 0.49
N GLU A 40 -12.24 14.84 -0.44
CA GLU A 40 -13.10 14.84 -1.63
C GLU A 40 -14.59 14.66 -1.27
N ALA A 41 -14.92 13.88 -0.23
CA ALA A 41 -16.29 13.72 0.25
C ALA A 41 -16.81 14.95 1.01
N VAL A 42 -15.97 15.57 1.84
CA VAL A 42 -16.34 16.75 2.67
C VAL A 42 -16.45 18.03 1.84
N THR A 43 -15.89 18.06 0.62
CA THR A 43 -15.99 19.24 -0.26
C THR A 43 -17.42 19.53 -0.76
N ASN A 44 -18.44 18.74 -0.38
CA ASN A 44 -19.87 19.05 -0.54
C ASN A 44 -20.25 19.54 -1.96
N GLY A 45 -19.62 18.98 -3.00
CA GLY A 45 -19.91 19.36 -4.39
C GLY A 45 -19.18 20.61 -4.90
N LEU A 46 -18.27 21.22 -4.13
CA LEU A 46 -17.33 22.20 -4.69
C LEU A 46 -16.40 21.50 -5.68
N ARG A 47 -16.55 21.83 -6.97
CA ARG A 47 -15.63 21.38 -8.02
C ARG A 47 -14.27 22.02 -7.82
N MET A 48 -13.39 21.33 -7.11
CA MET A 48 -11.97 21.68 -6.99
C MET A 48 -11.31 21.69 -8.38
N PRO A 49 -10.47 22.68 -8.71
CA PRO A 49 -9.69 22.67 -9.94
C PRO A 49 -8.87 21.38 -10.06
N ARG A 50 -8.82 20.77 -11.25
CA ARG A 50 -8.13 19.48 -11.48
C ARG A 50 -6.71 19.43 -10.91
N ARG A 51 -5.99 20.56 -10.97
CA ARG A 51 -4.61 20.70 -10.43
C ARG A 51 -4.54 20.56 -8.90
N VAL A 52 -5.54 21.10 -8.18
CA VAL A 52 -5.61 21.02 -6.72
C VAL A 52 -5.97 19.61 -6.29
N MET A 53 -6.93 18.98 -6.97
CA MET A 53 -7.31 17.58 -6.71
C MET A 53 -6.15 16.62 -6.98
N SER A 54 -5.41 16.81 -8.09
CA SER A 54 -4.23 15.99 -8.37
C SER A 54 -3.11 16.18 -7.36
N ALA A 55 -2.91 17.41 -6.86
CA ALA A 55 -1.91 17.69 -5.83
C ALA A 55 -2.28 17.04 -4.49
N LEU A 56 -3.55 17.15 -4.06
CA LEU A 56 -4.05 16.51 -2.85
C LEU A 56 -3.96 14.98 -2.91
N ARG A 57 -4.29 14.37 -4.06
CA ARG A 57 -4.11 12.92 -4.25
C ARG A 57 -2.65 12.50 -4.19
N ALA A 58 -1.74 13.28 -4.79
CA ALA A 58 -0.31 13.00 -4.73
C ALA A 58 0.22 13.12 -3.29
N GLU A 59 -0.22 14.14 -2.54
CA GLU A 59 0.14 14.33 -1.14
C GLU A 59 -0.37 13.19 -0.25
N SER A 60 -1.63 12.79 -0.39
CA SER A 60 -2.21 11.67 0.37
C SER A 60 -1.53 10.34 0.05
N LEU A 61 -1.22 10.06 -1.22
CA LEU A 61 -0.49 8.84 -1.59
C LEU A 61 0.91 8.80 -0.94
N PHE A 62 1.61 9.93 -0.90
CA PHE A 62 2.89 10.04 -0.18
C PHE A 62 2.70 9.91 1.34
N ASN A 63 1.62 10.45 1.91
CA ASN A 63 1.31 10.31 3.34
C ASN A 63 1.03 8.87 3.74
N ASP A 64 0.25 8.12 2.95
CA ASP A 64 -0.06 6.71 3.22
C ASP A 64 1.20 5.85 3.22
N ALA A 65 2.03 6.02 2.18
CA ALA A 65 3.32 5.35 2.10
C ALA A 65 4.17 5.69 3.34
N SER A 66 4.33 6.97 3.65
CA SER A 66 5.14 7.43 4.79
C SER A 66 4.60 6.92 6.14
N GLY A 67 3.29 6.85 6.31
CA GLY A 67 2.65 6.36 7.54
C GLY A 67 2.92 4.89 7.79
N ILE A 68 2.87 4.05 6.76
CA ILE A 68 3.21 2.61 6.87
C ILE A 68 4.70 2.42 7.22
N ILE A 69 5.58 3.25 6.66
CA ILE A 69 7.02 3.22 6.99
C ILE A 69 7.22 3.53 8.47
N LEU A 70 6.64 4.63 8.94
CA LEU A 70 6.76 5.07 10.33
C LEU A 70 6.12 4.08 11.31
N LEU A 71 5.01 3.45 10.93
CA LEU A 71 4.38 2.37 11.69
C LEU A 71 5.33 1.18 11.86
N ASN A 72 5.93 0.70 10.76
CA ASN A 72 6.89 -0.41 10.81
C ASN A 72 8.11 -0.07 11.65
N MET A 73 8.67 1.14 11.52
CA MET A 73 9.78 1.59 12.35
C MET A 73 9.41 1.61 13.84
N SER A 74 8.20 2.06 14.17
CA SER A 74 7.70 2.11 15.55
C SER A 74 7.47 0.70 16.14
N LEU A 75 6.96 -0.23 15.34
CA LEU A 75 6.80 -1.64 15.71
C LEU A 75 8.15 -2.33 15.96
N LEU A 76 9.12 -2.11 15.06
CA LEU A 76 10.47 -2.65 15.22
C LEU A 76 11.16 -2.09 16.47
N TRP A 77 10.96 -0.80 16.76
CA TRP A 77 11.46 -0.20 17.99
C TRP A 77 10.79 -0.83 19.23
N PHE A 78 9.47 -1.02 19.21
CA PHE A 78 8.75 -1.67 20.30
C PHE A 78 9.25 -3.12 20.54
N ALA A 79 9.50 -3.88 19.47
CA ALA A 79 9.98 -5.25 19.56
C ALA A 79 11.43 -5.38 20.05
N ASN A 80 12.33 -4.48 19.60
CA ASN A 80 13.76 -4.56 19.92
C ASN A 80 14.13 -3.81 21.21
N GLY A 81 13.31 -2.86 21.67
CA GLY A 81 13.54 -2.07 22.88
C GLY A 81 14.54 -0.92 22.73
N TYR A 82 15.25 -0.82 21.61
CA TYR A 82 16.17 0.27 21.29
C TYR A 82 16.03 0.69 19.81
N ILE A 83 16.39 1.94 19.51
CA ILE A 83 16.39 2.45 18.14
C ILE A 83 17.79 2.28 17.55
N ASN A 84 17.98 1.30 16.67
CA ASN A 84 19.14 1.24 15.79
C ASN A 84 18.76 1.82 14.43
N TYR A 85 18.86 3.16 14.29
CA TYR A 85 18.45 3.87 13.08
C TYR A 85 19.07 3.29 11.79
N GLY A 86 20.34 2.89 11.83
CA GLY A 86 21.03 2.34 10.66
C GLY A 86 20.46 0.98 10.25
N GLN A 87 20.30 0.08 11.21
CA GLN A 87 19.81 -1.26 10.95
C GLN A 87 18.31 -1.27 10.61
N THR A 88 17.49 -0.46 11.29
CA THR A 88 16.07 -0.32 10.97
C THR A 88 15.83 0.22 9.56
N ILE A 89 16.60 1.22 9.12
CA ILE A 89 16.50 1.75 7.75
C ILE A 89 16.94 0.68 6.73
N GLN A 90 18.01 -0.06 7.03
CA GLN A 90 18.50 -1.13 6.16
C GLN A 90 17.48 -2.27 6.04
N ASP A 91 16.97 -2.78 7.16
CA ASP A 91 15.96 -3.85 7.20
C ASP A 91 14.67 -3.43 6.51
N PHE A 92 14.24 -2.18 6.71
CA PHE A 92 13.11 -1.60 6.00
C PHE A 92 13.34 -1.54 4.48
N CYS A 93 14.50 -1.06 4.03
CA CYS A 93 14.83 -1.01 2.61
C CYS A 93 14.86 -2.41 1.99
N ILE A 94 15.49 -3.39 2.66
CA ILE A 94 15.55 -4.78 2.19
C ILE A 94 14.14 -5.37 2.11
N SER A 95 13.35 -5.24 3.18
CA SER A 95 11.98 -5.76 3.24
C SER A 95 11.06 -5.11 2.21
N SER A 96 11.21 -3.80 1.98
CA SER A 96 10.40 -3.04 1.02
C SER A 96 10.76 -3.37 -0.43
N ILE A 97 12.06 -3.41 -0.76
CA ILE A 97 12.53 -3.77 -2.09
C ILE A 97 12.20 -5.23 -2.38
N GLY A 98 12.43 -6.13 -1.41
CA GLY A 98 12.07 -7.54 -1.53
C GLY A 98 10.57 -7.74 -1.77
N GLY A 99 9.73 -7.00 -1.03
CA GLY A 99 8.28 -7.01 -1.22
C GLY A 99 7.88 -6.50 -2.61
N ALA A 100 8.49 -5.40 -3.07
CA ALA A 100 8.21 -4.85 -4.40
C ALA A 100 8.62 -5.81 -5.53
N VAL A 101 9.80 -6.43 -5.45
CA VAL A 101 10.28 -7.41 -6.44
C VAL A 101 9.38 -8.64 -6.46
N LEU A 102 8.98 -9.15 -5.29
CA LEU A 102 8.09 -10.31 -5.17
C LEU A 102 6.70 -9.97 -5.74
N GLY A 103 6.12 -8.84 -5.36
CA GLY A 103 4.84 -8.35 -5.88
C GLY A 103 4.86 -8.22 -7.40
N PHE A 104 5.93 -7.65 -7.95
CA PHE A 104 6.13 -7.56 -9.39
C PHE A 104 6.20 -8.93 -10.07
N ALA A 105 7.02 -9.85 -9.54
CA ALA A 105 7.19 -11.17 -10.11
C ALA A 105 5.88 -11.97 -10.11
N VAL A 106 5.14 -11.96 -9.00
CA VAL A 106 3.87 -12.70 -8.89
C VAL A 106 2.79 -12.08 -9.80
N ALA A 107 2.67 -10.75 -9.82
CA ALA A 107 1.73 -10.09 -10.71
C ALA A 107 2.03 -10.38 -12.19
N TRP A 108 3.30 -10.39 -12.57
CA TRP A 108 3.74 -10.74 -13.92
C TRP A 108 3.32 -12.17 -14.30
N VAL A 109 3.51 -13.14 -13.41
CA VAL A 109 3.08 -14.54 -13.62
C VAL A 109 1.56 -14.63 -13.77
N ILE A 110 0.80 -13.92 -12.92
CA ILE A 110 -0.67 -13.91 -12.98
C ILE A 110 -1.16 -13.30 -14.30
N ILE A 111 -0.54 -12.21 -14.77
CA ILE A 111 -0.87 -11.57 -16.04
C ILE A 111 -0.62 -12.53 -17.21
N ILE A 112 0.53 -13.21 -17.25
CA ILE A 112 0.83 -14.23 -18.28
C ILE A 112 -0.21 -15.36 -18.24
N PHE A 113 -0.51 -15.87 -17.05
CA PHE A 113 -1.47 -16.96 -16.88
C PHE A 113 -2.86 -16.55 -17.36
N ARG A 114 -3.29 -15.31 -17.04
CA ARG A 114 -4.56 -14.72 -17.48
C ARG A 114 -4.63 -14.57 -18.99
N GLN A 115 -3.58 -14.05 -19.63
CA GLN A 115 -3.50 -13.93 -21.10
C GLN A 115 -3.56 -15.31 -21.78
N THR A 116 -2.97 -16.34 -21.17
CA THR A 116 -3.01 -17.71 -21.68
C THR A 116 -4.40 -18.35 -21.52
N LEU A 117 -5.08 -18.09 -20.39
CA LEU A 117 -6.43 -18.58 -20.12
C LEU A 117 -7.50 -17.93 -21.00
N VAL A 118 -7.37 -16.64 -21.32
CA VAL A 118 -8.32 -15.94 -22.23
C VAL A 118 -8.32 -16.56 -23.63
N ARG A 119 -7.23 -17.22 -24.04
CA ARG A 119 -7.16 -18.02 -25.28
C ARG A 119 -7.79 -19.41 -25.19
N SER A 120 -8.15 -19.88 -23.99
CA SER A 120 -8.72 -21.21 -23.75
C SER A 120 -10.24 -21.15 -23.56
N ARG A 121 -10.95 -22.18 -24.04
CA ARG A 121 -12.42 -22.33 -24.04
C ARG A 121 -13.07 -22.44 -22.65
N PHE A 122 -12.30 -22.41 -21.57
CA PHE A 122 -12.76 -22.57 -20.17
C PHE A 122 -12.82 -21.22 -19.44
N ASN A 123 -13.63 -20.29 -19.94
CA ASN A 123 -13.80 -18.98 -19.32
C ASN A 123 -15.02 -18.97 -18.39
N SER A 124 -14.89 -19.54 -17.18
CA SER A 124 -15.91 -19.37 -16.14
C SER A 124 -15.63 -18.09 -15.34
N LEU A 125 -16.52 -17.11 -15.46
CA LEU A 125 -16.46 -15.83 -14.74
C LEU A 125 -16.26 -16.01 -13.22
N ASN A 126 -16.83 -17.08 -12.67
CA ASN A 126 -16.74 -17.42 -11.24
C ASN A 126 -15.30 -17.77 -10.79
N ALA A 127 -14.54 -18.52 -11.59
CA ALA A 127 -13.17 -18.90 -11.24
C ALA A 127 -12.23 -17.69 -11.25
N GLN A 128 -12.43 -16.76 -12.19
CA GLN A 128 -11.64 -15.54 -12.27
C GLN A 128 -11.86 -14.61 -11.08
N ASN A 129 -13.11 -14.47 -10.61
CA ASN A 129 -13.40 -13.66 -9.43
C ASN A 129 -12.78 -14.23 -8.15
N LEU A 130 -12.84 -15.56 -7.99
CA LEU A 130 -12.20 -16.22 -6.85
C LEU A 130 -10.69 -15.99 -6.84
N ILE A 131 -10.03 -16.15 -7.99
CA ILE A 131 -8.58 -15.88 -8.12
C ILE A 131 -8.28 -14.42 -7.75
N TYR A 132 -9.07 -13.46 -8.22
CA TYR A 132 -8.88 -12.04 -7.91
C TYR A 132 -8.94 -11.73 -6.41
N ILE A 133 -9.88 -12.33 -5.69
CA ILE A 133 -10.02 -12.13 -4.24
C ILE A 133 -8.91 -12.86 -3.48
N LEU A 134 -8.54 -14.06 -3.93
CA LEU A 134 -7.53 -14.89 -3.27
C LEU A 134 -6.10 -14.37 -3.46
N THR A 135 -5.82 -13.76 -4.62
CA THR A 135 -4.49 -13.27 -5.01
C THR A 135 -3.84 -12.38 -3.94
N PRO A 136 -4.46 -11.29 -3.45
CA PRO A 136 -3.84 -10.43 -2.44
C PRO A 136 -3.57 -11.16 -1.12
N LEU A 137 -4.46 -12.06 -0.69
CA LEU A 137 -4.27 -12.88 0.52
C LEU A 137 -3.10 -13.85 0.39
N ALA A 138 -3.05 -14.59 -0.71
CA ALA A 138 -1.97 -15.55 -0.98
C ALA A 138 -0.62 -14.84 -1.14
N LEU A 139 -0.62 -13.71 -1.83
CA LEU A 139 0.59 -12.90 -2.04
C LEU A 139 1.13 -12.31 -0.73
N TYR A 140 0.24 -11.80 0.12
CA TYR A 140 0.61 -11.32 1.44
C TYR A 140 1.24 -12.43 2.29
N ALA A 141 0.57 -13.59 2.36
CA ALA A 141 1.07 -14.73 3.14
C ALA A 141 2.43 -15.23 2.63
N LEU A 142 2.63 -15.26 1.31
CA LEU A 142 3.89 -15.68 0.71
C LEU A 142 5.02 -14.68 1.00
N ALA A 143 4.74 -13.38 0.94
CA ALA A 143 5.70 -12.33 1.26
C ALA A 143 6.13 -12.37 2.74
N GLU A 144 5.18 -12.56 3.66
CA GLU A 144 5.47 -12.76 5.09
C GLU A 144 6.37 -13.99 5.31
N HIS A 145 6.11 -15.09 4.60
CA HIS A 145 6.94 -16.29 4.71
C HIS A 145 8.38 -16.07 4.23
N LEU A 146 8.58 -15.16 3.27
CA LEU A 146 9.88 -14.74 2.78
C LEU A 146 10.49 -13.56 3.57
N GLN A 147 9.86 -13.16 4.69
CA GLN A 147 10.30 -12.06 5.55
C GLN A 147 10.43 -10.71 4.81
N VAL A 148 9.61 -10.49 3.78
CA VAL A 148 9.54 -9.24 3.04
C VAL A 148 8.18 -8.58 3.23
N SER A 149 8.05 -7.30 2.89
CA SER A 149 6.82 -6.55 3.14
C SER A 149 5.66 -7.05 2.28
N GLY A 150 4.73 -7.80 2.90
CA GLY A 150 3.53 -8.30 2.24
C GLY A 150 2.59 -7.19 1.77
N ILE A 151 2.51 -6.09 2.52
CA ILE A 151 1.72 -4.92 2.13
C ILE A 151 2.24 -4.33 0.82
N ILE A 152 3.55 -4.10 0.72
CA ILE A 152 4.17 -3.56 -0.50
C ILE A 152 4.03 -4.54 -1.66
N ALA A 153 4.21 -5.84 -1.43
CA ALA A 153 4.02 -6.86 -2.45
C ALA A 153 2.60 -6.81 -3.05
N VAL A 154 1.58 -6.73 -2.20
CA VAL A 154 0.17 -6.64 -2.65
C VAL A 154 -0.11 -5.34 -3.39
N VAL A 155 0.40 -4.20 -2.90
CA VAL A 155 0.21 -2.90 -3.55
C VAL A 155 0.86 -2.88 -4.94
N VAL A 156 2.11 -3.32 -5.06
CA VAL A 156 2.82 -3.39 -6.35
C VAL A 156 2.08 -4.30 -7.33
N ALA A 157 1.62 -5.45 -6.86
CA ALA A 157 0.83 -6.36 -7.70
C ALA A 157 -0.49 -5.74 -8.16
N GLY A 158 -1.20 -5.05 -7.27
CA GLY A 158 -2.44 -4.34 -7.59
C GLY A 158 -2.25 -3.21 -8.61
N LEU A 159 -1.16 -2.45 -8.49
CA LEU A 159 -0.81 -1.38 -9.45
C LEU A 159 -0.53 -1.93 -10.85
N LEU A 160 0.24 -3.02 -10.95
CA LEU A 160 0.51 -3.70 -12.23
C LEU A 160 -0.78 -4.24 -12.86
N HIS A 161 -1.63 -4.84 -12.04
CA HIS A 161 -2.91 -5.38 -12.50
C HIS A 161 -3.84 -4.27 -13.00
N ASN A 162 -3.88 -3.13 -12.31
CA ASN A 162 -4.65 -1.97 -12.74
C ASN A 162 -4.11 -1.40 -14.06
N ALA A 163 -2.79 -1.27 -14.19
CA ALA A 163 -2.15 -0.77 -15.41
C ALA A 163 -2.45 -1.65 -16.64
N GLU A 164 -2.41 -2.98 -16.48
CA GLU A 164 -2.81 -3.92 -17.53
C GLU A 164 -4.29 -3.78 -17.90
N SER A 165 -5.18 -3.69 -16.91
CA SER A 165 -6.61 -3.52 -17.17
C SER A 165 -6.94 -2.24 -17.96
N GLN A 166 -6.23 -1.14 -17.69
CA GLN A 166 -6.39 0.12 -18.42
C GLN A 166 -5.88 0.01 -19.86
N GLN A 167 -4.73 -0.64 -20.08
CA GLN A 167 -4.21 -0.87 -21.44
C GLN A 167 -5.15 -1.74 -22.27
N SER A 168 -5.69 -2.81 -21.67
CA SER A 168 -6.63 -3.71 -22.32
C SER A 168 -7.94 -2.99 -22.72
N LEU A 169 -8.45 -2.07 -21.89
CA LEU A 169 -9.60 -1.23 -22.24
C LEU A 169 -9.31 -0.25 -23.39
N LEU A 170 -8.13 0.37 -23.40
CA LEU A 170 -7.75 1.32 -24.46
C LEU A 170 -7.56 0.62 -25.82
N LEU A 171 -6.99 -0.59 -25.83
CA LEU A 171 -6.80 -1.37 -27.05
C LEU A 171 -8.12 -1.93 -27.60
N ASN A 172 -9.06 -2.33 -26.72
CA ASN A 172 -10.36 -2.86 -27.13
C ASN A 172 -11.37 -1.78 -27.53
N SER A 173 -11.15 -0.51 -27.13
CA SER A 173 -11.96 0.64 -27.58
C SER A 173 -11.90 0.90 -29.09
N ARG A 174 -10.85 0.42 -29.78
CA ARG A 174 -10.71 0.53 -31.24
C ARG A 174 -11.57 -0.46 -32.04
N GLN A 175 -12.31 -1.36 -31.38
CA GLN A 175 -13.17 -2.35 -32.05
C GLN A 175 -14.68 -2.03 -31.95
N VAL A 176 -15.07 -0.88 -31.36
CA VAL A 176 -16.48 -0.49 -31.16
C VAL A 176 -16.91 0.69 -32.05
N HIS A 177 -16.23 0.90 -33.18
CA HIS A 177 -16.68 1.85 -34.21
C HIS A 177 -16.93 1.14 -35.54
#